data_AF-A0A1G6C9F9-F1
#
_entry.id   AF-A0A1G6C9F9-F1
#
_cell.length_a   1.000
_cell.length_b   1.000
_cell.length_c   1.000
_cell.angle_alpha   90.00
_cell.angle_beta   90.00
_cell.angle_gamma   90.00
#
_symmetry.space_group_name_H-M   'P 1'
#
loop_
_entity.id
_entity.type
_entity.pdbx_description
1 polymer ?
#
loop_
_entity_poly.entity_id
_entity_poly.type
_entity_poly.pdbx_seq_one_letter_code
_entity_poly.pdbx_strand_id
1 'polypeptide(L)'
;MKGLMLKELYLSRKLRIIGAAVWFIVILLCVLVRLSALYGNIALLGEGSAENVDNVAWRVMVFGGALILYSVQFTNSASSDEKSGFRVFEHTLPVSEEKVVGAVYLTNLCAFVIVTAVNYITALSACLLFDRSFDPMFLVCIPGIGCAAYMFVHFKAAMNYYIRNPKKSQTVFTLFCMGLYFGGFFGFTRWFTSYTERFGVQAGMSEAELDAVLEAQGLTQDRIMINFFKEEIMGAVNWFGHNAWWLVPVIVGGMTALCYFISVKGLKRRGGRC
;
A
#
# COMPACT_ATOMS: atom_id res chain seq x y z
N MET A 1 -23.36 17.03 -6.46
CA MET A 1 -22.20 16.13 -6.24
C MET A 1 -21.32 15.97 -7.47
N LYS A 2 -21.86 15.73 -8.68
CA LYS A 2 -21.06 15.58 -9.91
C LYS A 2 -20.01 16.69 -10.13
N GLY A 3 -20.39 17.97 -9.98
CA GLY A 3 -19.44 19.10 -10.11
C GLY A 3 -18.32 19.12 -9.06
N LEU A 4 -18.61 18.73 -7.81
CA LEU A 4 -17.61 18.64 -6.75
C LEU A 4 -16.62 17.49 -7.00
N MET A 5 -17.12 16.36 -7.50
CA MET A 5 -16.24 15.25 -7.90
C MET A 5 -15.35 15.63 -9.09
N LEU A 6 -15.87 16.37 -10.08
CA LEU A 6 -15.07 16.89 -11.20
C LEU A 6 -13.97 17.85 -10.73
N LYS A 7 -14.26 18.70 -9.75
CA LYS A 7 -13.25 19.54 -9.09
C LYS A 7 -12.13 18.68 -8.49
N GLU A 8 -12.47 17.64 -7.72
CA GLU A 8 -11.47 16.76 -7.10
C GLU A 8 -10.60 16.04 -8.14
N LEU A 9 -11.20 15.58 -9.23
CA LEU A 9 -10.47 15.01 -10.36
C LEU A 9 -9.52 16.04 -11.01
N TYR A 10 -9.98 17.28 -11.20
CA TYR A 10 -9.18 18.35 -11.78
C TYR A 10 -7.99 18.74 -10.89
N LEU A 11 -8.20 18.89 -9.58
CA LEU A 11 -7.15 19.25 -8.63
C LEU A 11 -6.06 18.17 -8.52
N SER A 12 -6.45 16.90 -8.66
CA SER A 12 -5.52 15.77 -8.59
C SER A 12 -4.90 15.37 -9.93
N ARG A 13 -5.27 16.02 -11.05
CA ARG A 13 -4.86 15.62 -12.42
C ARG A 13 -3.36 15.45 -12.62
N LYS A 14 -2.55 16.42 -12.15
CA LYS A 14 -1.10 16.43 -12.39
C LYS A 14 -0.43 15.23 -11.74
N LEU A 15 -0.84 14.94 -10.51
CA LEU A 15 -0.29 13.82 -9.73
C LEU A 15 -0.75 12.49 -10.30
N ARG A 16 -2.01 12.38 -10.75
CA ARG A 16 -2.52 11.19 -11.45
C ARG A 16 -1.73 10.90 -12.73
N ILE A 17 -1.42 11.93 -13.52
CA ILE A 17 -0.62 11.81 -14.75
C ILE A 17 0.80 11.36 -14.42
N ILE A 18 1.47 12.01 -13.46
CA ILE A 18 2.82 11.62 -13.02
C ILE A 18 2.82 10.17 -12.52
N GLY A 19 1.82 9.81 -11.72
CA GLY A 19 1.63 8.47 -11.20
C GLY A 19 1.49 7.40 -12.28
N ALA A 20 0.63 7.66 -13.26
CA ALA A 20 0.44 6.79 -14.42
C ALA A 20 1.73 6.66 -15.24
N ALA A 21 2.48 7.76 -15.42
CA ALA A 21 3.77 7.73 -16.12
C ALA A 21 4.82 6.88 -15.38
N VAL A 22 4.96 7.05 -14.06
CA VAL A 22 5.87 6.24 -13.23
C VAL A 22 5.47 4.77 -13.28
N TRP A 23 4.18 4.46 -13.14
CA TRP A 23 3.67 3.10 -13.25
C TRP A 23 3.99 2.49 -14.62
N PHE A 24 3.76 3.22 -15.71
CA PHE A 24 4.06 2.77 -17.06
C PHE A 24 5.55 2.50 -17.27
N ILE A 25 6.42 3.39 -16.78
CA ILE A 25 7.88 3.20 -16.85
C ILE A 25 8.32 1.94 -16.09
N VAL A 26 7.76 1.71 -14.90
CA VAL A 26 8.09 0.51 -14.11
C VAL A 26 7.66 -0.78 -14.82
N ILE A 27 6.47 -0.80 -15.42
CA ILE A 27 6.04 -1.95 -16.24
C ILE A 27 6.97 -2.16 -17.42
N LEU A 28 7.33 -1.09 -18.13
CA LEU A 28 8.23 -1.17 -19.28
C LEU A 28 9.60 -1.71 -18.87
N LEU A 29 10.12 -1.31 -17.70
CA LEU A 29 11.35 -1.87 -17.14
C LEU A 29 11.21 -3.37 -16.84
N CYS A 30 10.11 -3.83 -16.24
CA CYS A 30 9.88 -5.26 -16.01
C CYS A 30 9.85 -6.06 -17.32
N VAL A 31 9.20 -5.52 -18.37
CA VAL A 31 9.18 -6.16 -19.70
C VAL A 31 10.57 -6.22 -20.32
N LEU A 32 11.36 -5.14 -20.21
CA LEU A 32 12.75 -5.13 -20.69
C LEU A 32 13.62 -6.13 -19.93
N VAL A 33 13.44 -6.27 -18.62
CA VAL A 33 14.13 -7.29 -17.81
C VAL A 33 13.77 -8.69 -18.30
N ARG A 34 12.48 -8.97 -18.54
CA ARG A 34 12.04 -10.25 -19.10
C ARG A 34 12.68 -10.53 -20.47
N LEU A 35 12.66 -9.56 -21.38
CA LEU A 35 13.29 -9.70 -22.70
C LEU A 35 14.80 -9.93 -22.59
N SER A 36 15.47 -9.25 -21.65
CA SER A 36 16.90 -9.44 -21.39
C SER A 36 17.20 -10.79 -20.75
N ALA A 37 16.30 -11.34 -19.93
CA ALA A 37 16.42 -12.67 -19.35
C ALA A 37 16.22 -13.78 -20.39
N LEU A 38 15.41 -13.54 -21.43
CA LEU A 38 15.17 -14.49 -22.51
C LEU A 38 16.22 -14.41 -23.64
N TYR A 39 16.66 -13.20 -24.00
CA TYR A 39 17.44 -12.97 -25.23
C TYR A 39 18.65 -12.05 -25.04
N GLY A 40 18.86 -11.49 -23.85
CA GLY A 40 19.86 -10.46 -23.61
C GLY A 40 20.92 -10.85 -22.58
N ASN A 41 21.55 -9.85 -21.99
CA ASN A 41 22.70 -10.05 -21.10
C ASN A 41 22.35 -10.82 -19.82
N ILE A 42 21.09 -10.77 -19.36
CA ILE A 42 20.66 -11.52 -18.18
C ILE A 42 20.58 -13.02 -18.50
N ALA A 43 20.26 -13.40 -19.73
CA ALA A 43 20.30 -14.79 -20.19
C ALA A 43 21.72 -15.40 -20.14
N LEU A 44 22.76 -14.55 -20.16
CA LEU A 44 24.16 -14.96 -20.05
C LEU A 44 24.61 -15.16 -18.59
N LEU A 45 23.78 -14.78 -17.61
CA LEU A 45 24.03 -15.11 -16.21
C LEU A 45 23.75 -16.61 -16.00
N GLY A 46 24.43 -17.23 -15.02
CA GLY A 46 24.14 -18.63 -14.66
C GLY A 46 22.65 -18.85 -14.37
N GLU A 47 22.13 -20.04 -14.70
CA GLU A 47 20.69 -20.35 -14.71
C GLU A 47 19.95 -19.89 -13.44
N GLY A 48 20.51 -20.15 -12.25
CA GLY A 48 19.90 -19.72 -10.99
C GLY A 48 19.83 -18.20 -10.78
N SER A 49 20.78 -17.44 -11.34
CA SER A 49 20.78 -15.98 -11.25
C SER A 49 19.78 -15.34 -12.22
N ALA A 50 19.66 -15.87 -13.44
CA ALA A 50 18.70 -15.40 -14.42
C ALA A 50 17.25 -15.63 -13.95
N GLU A 51 16.96 -16.81 -13.39
CA GLU A 51 15.63 -17.15 -12.86
C GLU A 51 15.25 -16.25 -11.67
N ASN A 52 16.20 -15.96 -10.77
CA ASN A 52 15.95 -15.07 -9.64
C ASN A 52 15.62 -13.64 -10.08
N VAL A 53 16.32 -13.09 -11.06
CA VAL A 53 16.05 -11.74 -11.58
C VAL A 53 14.68 -11.70 -12.27
N ASP A 54 14.32 -12.73 -13.02
CA ASP A 54 13.01 -12.87 -13.65
C ASP A 54 11.87 -12.95 -12.62
N ASN A 55 12.06 -13.74 -11.55
CA ASN A 55 11.13 -13.84 -10.43
C ASN A 55 10.92 -12.51 -9.71
N VAL A 56 11.99 -11.74 -9.49
CA VAL A 56 11.91 -10.40 -8.87
C VAL A 56 11.13 -9.46 -9.78
N ALA A 57 11.44 -9.42 -11.08
CA ALA A 57 10.76 -8.56 -12.04
C ALA A 57 9.26 -8.87 -12.13
N TRP A 58 8.89 -10.16 -12.12
CA TRP A 58 7.50 -10.60 -12.07
C TRP A 58 6.78 -10.11 -10.81
N ARG A 59 7.37 -10.30 -9.61
CA ARG A 59 6.79 -9.83 -8.35
C ARG A 59 6.65 -8.30 -8.30
N VAL A 60 7.63 -7.57 -8.83
CA VAL A 60 7.56 -6.10 -8.93
C VAL A 60 6.43 -5.67 -9.88
N MET A 61 6.24 -6.37 -10.99
CA MET A 61 5.17 -6.07 -11.93
C MET A 61 3.78 -6.32 -11.31
N VAL A 62 3.61 -7.41 -10.55
CA VAL A 62 2.35 -7.75 -9.87
C VAL A 62 2.05 -6.81 -8.69
N PHE A 63 3.01 -6.61 -7.78
CA PHE A 63 2.78 -5.89 -6.51
C PHE A 63 3.29 -4.46 -6.48
N GLY A 64 4.44 -4.19 -7.12
CA GLY A 64 5.03 -2.86 -7.19
C GLY A 64 4.17 -1.89 -8.01
N GLY A 65 3.59 -2.36 -9.11
CA GLY A 65 2.62 -1.60 -9.91
C GLY A 65 1.41 -1.15 -9.08
N ALA A 66 0.88 -2.06 -8.24
CA ALA A 66 -0.21 -1.74 -7.33
C ALA A 66 0.16 -0.67 -6.32
N LEU A 67 1.34 -0.81 -5.71
CA LEU A 67 1.83 0.16 -4.73
C LEU A 67 1.97 1.56 -5.33
N ILE A 68 2.48 1.69 -6.56
CA ILE A 68 2.63 2.99 -7.25
C ILE A 68 1.26 3.63 -7.49
N LEU A 69 0.31 2.89 -8.08
CA LEU A 69 -1.00 3.45 -8.42
C LEU A 69 -1.82 3.84 -7.19
N TYR A 70 -1.77 3.04 -6.12
CA TYR A 70 -2.38 3.43 -4.86
C TYR A 70 -1.65 4.60 -4.20
N SER A 71 -0.32 4.69 -4.36
CA SER A 71 0.47 5.77 -3.75
C SER A 71 0.11 7.15 -4.27
N VAL A 72 -0.30 7.23 -5.53
CA VAL A 72 -0.72 8.47 -6.19
C VAL A 72 -2.01 9.03 -5.56
N GLN A 73 -2.86 8.15 -5.02
CA GLN A 73 -4.06 8.57 -4.27
C GLN A 73 -3.72 9.25 -2.93
N PHE A 74 -2.50 9.07 -2.38
CA PHE A 74 -2.07 9.78 -1.16
C PHE A 74 -1.72 11.25 -1.39
N THR A 75 -1.71 11.73 -2.63
CA THR A 75 -1.25 13.08 -2.92
C THR A 75 -2.37 14.12 -2.97
N ASN A 76 -1.98 15.36 -2.70
CA ASN A 76 -2.61 16.21 -1.68
C ASN A 76 -3.73 17.09 -2.27
N SER A 77 -4.94 16.55 -2.50
CA SER A 77 -6.09 17.35 -2.97
C SER A 77 -6.33 18.55 -2.06
N ALA A 78 -6.28 18.37 -0.74
CA ALA A 78 -6.52 19.45 0.23
C ALA A 78 -5.44 20.55 0.24
N SER A 79 -4.17 20.24 -0.07
CA SER A 79 -3.13 21.27 -0.20
C SER A 79 -3.23 22.02 -1.54
N SER A 80 -3.68 21.34 -2.59
CA SER A 80 -3.95 21.98 -3.89
C SER A 80 -5.19 22.86 -3.83
N ASP A 81 -6.19 22.43 -3.05
CA ASP A 81 -7.42 23.16 -2.76
C ASP A 81 -7.16 24.46 -1.98
N GLU A 82 -6.24 24.43 -0.99
CA GLU A 82 -5.79 25.63 -0.27
C GLU A 82 -5.00 26.58 -1.17
N LYS A 83 -4.12 26.07 -2.05
CA LYS A 83 -3.34 26.90 -2.99
C LYS A 83 -4.19 27.52 -4.10
N SER A 84 -5.24 26.83 -4.53
CA SER A 84 -6.11 27.26 -5.62
C SER A 84 -7.24 28.19 -5.18
N GLY A 85 -7.35 28.49 -3.88
CA GLY A 85 -8.38 29.36 -3.31
C GLY A 85 -9.80 28.76 -3.34
N PHE A 86 -9.97 27.59 -3.94
CA PHE A 86 -11.26 26.90 -4.03
C PHE A 86 -11.84 26.60 -2.67
N ARG A 87 -11.01 26.32 -1.66
CA ARG A 87 -11.46 26.08 -0.30
C ARG A 87 -12.13 27.30 0.35
N VAL A 88 -11.72 28.51 -0.05
CA VAL A 88 -12.36 29.76 0.40
C VAL A 88 -13.67 29.98 -0.35
N PHE A 89 -13.69 29.68 -1.65
CA PHE A 89 -14.88 29.75 -2.49
C PHE A 89 -15.94 28.69 -2.13
N GLU A 90 -15.54 27.53 -1.61
CA GLU A 90 -16.49 26.49 -1.19
C GLU A 90 -17.42 26.95 -0.06
N HIS A 91 -16.95 27.87 0.79
CA HIS A 91 -17.77 28.45 1.86
C HIS A 91 -18.84 29.43 1.33
N THR A 92 -18.73 29.90 0.09
CA THR A 92 -19.75 30.75 -0.54
C THR A 92 -20.75 29.95 -1.38
N LEU A 93 -20.51 28.65 -1.59
CA LEU A 93 -21.45 27.77 -2.27
C LEU A 93 -22.57 27.34 -1.32
N PRO A 94 -23.84 27.27 -1.78
CA PRO A 94 -24.98 26.81 -0.98
C PRO A 94 -24.97 25.28 -0.84
N VAL A 95 -23.87 24.72 -0.32
CA VAL A 95 -23.61 23.29 -0.24
C VAL A 95 -23.17 22.95 1.17
N SER A 96 -23.80 21.93 1.79
CA SER A 96 -23.42 21.48 3.13
C SER A 96 -22.01 20.86 3.15
N GLU A 97 -21.31 20.98 4.27
CA GLU A 97 -19.97 20.42 4.46
C GLU A 97 -19.93 18.91 4.23
N GLU A 98 -21.02 18.23 4.59
CA GLU A 98 -21.22 16.79 4.36
C GLU A 98 -21.17 16.43 2.87
N LYS A 99 -21.74 17.28 1.99
CA LYS A 99 -21.69 17.07 0.54
C LYS A 99 -20.30 17.35 -0.03
N VAL A 100 -19.59 18.34 0.52
CA VAL A 100 -18.21 18.66 0.11
C VAL A 100 -17.27 17.51 0.49
N VAL A 101 -17.24 17.13 1.76
CA VAL A 101 -16.41 16.02 2.25
C VAL A 101 -16.83 14.70 1.58
N GLY A 102 -18.13 14.46 1.45
CA GLY A 102 -18.67 13.25 0.80
C GLY A 102 -18.19 13.10 -0.64
N ALA A 103 -18.07 14.20 -1.40
CA ALA A 103 -17.54 14.16 -2.76
C ALA A 103 -16.07 13.71 -2.82
N VAL A 104 -15.23 14.12 -1.86
CA VAL A 104 -13.83 13.67 -1.76
C VAL A 104 -13.76 12.18 -1.48
N TYR A 105 -14.51 11.70 -0.48
CA TYR A 105 -14.50 10.29 -0.09
C TYR A 105 -15.05 9.39 -1.19
N LEU A 106 -16.12 9.81 -1.86
CA LEU A 106 -16.69 9.09 -3.00
C LEU A 106 -15.73 9.06 -4.19
N THR A 107 -15.01 10.16 -4.46
CA THR A 107 -13.99 10.19 -5.52
C THR A 107 -12.84 9.23 -5.22
N ASN A 108 -12.40 9.16 -3.96
CA ASN A 108 -11.38 8.20 -3.53
C ASN A 108 -11.88 6.76 -3.66
N LEU A 109 -13.15 6.48 -3.35
CA LEU A 109 -13.75 5.15 -3.52
C LEU A 109 -13.78 4.73 -4.98
N CYS A 110 -14.25 5.60 -5.88
CA CYS A 110 -14.23 5.33 -7.32
C CYS A 110 -12.80 5.10 -7.83
N ALA A 111 -11.84 5.91 -7.37
CA ALA A 111 -10.44 5.76 -7.74
C ALA A 111 -9.85 4.43 -7.23
N PHE A 112 -10.19 4.02 -6.00
CA PHE A 112 -9.82 2.72 -5.45
C PHE A 112 -10.32 1.58 -6.33
N VAL A 113 -11.61 1.57 -6.69
CA VAL A 113 -12.19 0.51 -7.54
C VAL A 113 -11.48 0.43 -8.89
N ILE A 114 -11.25 1.59 -9.54
CA ILE A 114 -10.58 1.64 -10.85
C ILE A 114 -9.13 1.13 -10.73
N VAL A 115 -8.37 1.60 -9.74
CA VAL A 115 -6.98 1.18 -9.55
C VAL A 115 -6.88 -0.32 -9.25
N THR A 116 -7.80 -0.87 -8.44
CA THR A 116 -7.87 -2.31 -8.18
C THR A 116 -8.09 -3.10 -9.46
N ALA A 117 -9.03 -2.67 -10.32
CA ALA A 117 -9.28 -3.31 -11.60
C ALA A 117 -8.04 -3.27 -12.52
N VAL A 118 -7.37 -2.11 -12.61
CA VAL A 118 -6.12 -1.96 -13.38
C VAL A 118 -5.01 -2.88 -12.86
N ASN A 119 -4.91 -3.05 -11.54
CA ASN A 119 -3.93 -3.96 -10.95
C ASN A 119 -4.21 -5.43 -11.26
N TYR A 120 -5.47 -5.86 -11.28
CA TYR A 120 -5.80 -7.21 -11.75
C TYR A 120 -5.43 -7.43 -13.21
N ILE A 121 -5.70 -6.44 -14.09
CA ILE A 121 -5.27 -6.50 -15.50
C ILE A 121 -3.75 -6.58 -15.58
N THR A 122 -3.04 -5.83 -14.75
CA THR A 122 -1.56 -5.85 -14.70
C THR A 122 -1.04 -7.20 -14.24
N ALA A 123 -1.64 -7.79 -13.19
CA ALA A 123 -1.26 -9.09 -12.67
C ALA A 123 -1.52 -10.21 -13.70
N LEU A 124 -2.66 -10.18 -14.40
CA LEU A 124 -2.95 -11.11 -15.49
C LEU A 124 -1.96 -10.95 -16.64
N SER A 125 -1.64 -9.72 -17.02
CA SER A 125 -0.64 -9.43 -18.06
C SER A 125 0.76 -9.93 -17.66
N ALA A 126 1.14 -9.76 -16.39
CA ALA A 126 2.39 -10.28 -15.86
C ALA A 126 2.42 -11.82 -15.89
N CYS A 127 1.32 -12.49 -15.55
CA CYS A 127 1.22 -13.96 -15.65
C CYS A 127 1.45 -14.42 -17.09
N LEU A 128 0.84 -13.74 -18.08
CA LEU A 128 1.02 -14.06 -19.50
C LEU A 128 2.45 -13.77 -20.00
N LEU A 129 3.04 -12.64 -19.62
CA LEU A 129 4.37 -12.23 -20.09
C LEU A 129 5.52 -13.07 -19.51
N PHE A 130 5.36 -13.54 -18.28
CA PHE A 130 6.36 -14.33 -17.56
C PHE A 130 6.10 -15.84 -17.60
N ASP A 131 5.06 -16.28 -18.32
CA ASP A 131 4.63 -17.68 -18.41
C ASP A 131 4.40 -18.32 -17.03
N ARG A 132 3.67 -17.61 -16.16
CA ARG A 132 3.33 -18.02 -14.80
C ARG A 132 1.83 -18.20 -14.66
N SER A 133 1.40 -19.19 -13.89
CA SER A 133 -0.01 -19.38 -13.54
C SER A 133 -0.51 -18.25 -12.64
N PHE A 134 -1.77 -17.86 -12.80
CA PHE A 134 -2.41 -16.92 -11.89
C PHE A 134 -2.62 -17.57 -10.53
N ASP A 135 -1.94 -17.06 -9.50
CA ASP A 135 -2.09 -17.52 -8.12
C ASP A 135 -3.37 -16.92 -7.49
N PRO A 136 -4.31 -17.74 -6.96
CA PRO A 136 -5.47 -17.24 -6.23
C PRO A 136 -5.12 -16.28 -5.08
N MET A 137 -3.91 -16.37 -4.51
CA MET A 137 -3.41 -15.44 -3.50
C MET A 137 -3.45 -13.98 -3.98
N PHE A 138 -3.32 -13.72 -5.28
CA PHE A 138 -3.44 -12.36 -5.84
C PHE A 138 -4.83 -11.75 -5.66
N LEU A 139 -5.89 -12.58 -5.60
CA LEU A 139 -7.25 -12.12 -5.33
C LEU A 139 -7.38 -11.52 -3.93
N VAL A 140 -6.52 -11.92 -2.99
CA VAL A 140 -6.51 -11.43 -1.61
C VAL A 140 -5.48 -10.31 -1.43
N CYS A 141 -4.26 -10.49 -1.93
CA CYS A 141 -3.16 -9.54 -1.71
C CYS A 141 -3.38 -8.19 -2.39
N ILE A 142 -3.84 -8.17 -3.65
CA ILE A 142 -4.07 -6.91 -4.39
C ILE A 142 -5.09 -6.01 -3.67
N PRO A 143 -6.31 -6.49 -3.34
CA PRO A 143 -7.26 -5.67 -2.60
C PRO A 143 -6.83 -5.44 -1.16
N GLY A 144 -6.07 -6.35 -0.53
CA GLY A 144 -5.48 -6.14 0.79
C GLY A 144 -4.56 -4.91 0.83
N ILE A 145 -3.60 -4.83 -0.09
CA ILE A 145 -2.72 -3.67 -0.26
C ILE A 145 -3.55 -2.41 -0.57
N GLY A 146 -4.53 -2.54 -1.46
CA GLY A 146 -5.41 -1.44 -1.82
C GLY A 146 -6.24 -0.92 -0.64
N CYS A 147 -6.79 -1.80 0.20
CA CYS A 147 -7.57 -1.45 1.39
C CYS A 147 -6.70 -0.74 2.42
N ALA A 148 -5.48 -1.25 2.66
CA ALA A 148 -4.50 -0.58 3.51
C ALA A 148 -4.23 0.83 2.99
N ALA A 149 -3.94 0.97 1.70
CA ALA A 149 -3.69 2.26 1.11
C ALA A 149 -4.90 3.20 1.17
N TYR A 150 -6.10 2.69 0.89
CA TYR A 150 -7.34 3.45 0.99
C TYR A 150 -7.58 4.02 2.40
N MET A 151 -7.30 3.25 3.45
CA MET A 151 -7.38 3.73 4.84
C MET A 151 -6.38 4.87 5.12
N PHE A 152 -5.14 4.76 4.63
CA PHE A 152 -4.14 5.83 4.77
C PHE A 152 -4.56 7.12 4.04
N VAL A 153 -5.20 7.02 2.86
CA VAL A 153 -5.71 8.19 2.12
C VAL A 153 -6.77 8.91 2.96
N HIS A 154 -7.71 8.17 3.54
CA HIS A 154 -8.79 8.75 4.35
C HIS A 154 -8.29 9.34 5.65
N PHE A 155 -7.32 8.69 6.30
CA PHE A 155 -6.67 9.25 7.48
C PHE A 155 -5.97 10.56 7.16
N LYS A 156 -5.23 10.61 6.03
CA LYS A 156 -4.58 11.84 5.56
C LYS A 156 -5.60 12.94 5.23
N ALA A 157 -6.71 12.60 4.57
CA ALA A 157 -7.79 13.54 4.28
C ALA A 157 -8.34 14.15 5.58
N ALA A 158 -8.64 13.32 6.58
CA ALA A 158 -9.09 13.76 7.89
C ALA A 158 -8.10 14.71 8.57
N MET A 159 -6.81 14.39 8.55
CA MET A 159 -5.77 15.27 9.09
C MET A 159 -5.71 16.61 8.36
N ASN A 160 -5.85 16.63 7.03
CA ASN A 160 -5.86 17.88 6.24
C ASN A 160 -7.11 18.75 6.48
N TYR A 161 -8.25 18.14 6.82
CA TYR A 161 -9.44 18.88 7.24
C TYR A 161 -9.33 19.37 8.69
N TYR A 162 -8.68 18.61 9.57
CA TYR A 162 -8.53 18.97 10.98
C TYR A 162 -7.42 20.01 11.22
N ILE A 163 -6.24 19.82 10.63
CA ILE A 163 -5.05 20.65 10.80
C ILE A 163 -5.02 21.75 9.74
N ARG A 164 -5.02 23.02 10.17
CA ARG A 164 -5.07 24.18 9.26
C ARG A 164 -3.82 24.31 8.40
N ASN A 165 -2.64 24.05 8.96
CA ASN A 165 -1.38 24.24 8.27
C ASN A 165 -0.99 22.95 7.52
N PRO A 166 -0.85 23.00 6.18
CA PRO A 166 -0.58 21.81 5.37
C PRO A 166 0.79 21.20 5.66
N LYS A 167 1.79 22.02 6.04
CA LYS A 167 3.11 21.52 6.47
C LYS A 167 2.99 20.73 7.76
N LYS A 168 2.28 21.26 8.77
CA LYS A 168 2.05 20.56 10.04
C LYS A 168 1.26 19.26 9.84
N SER A 169 0.22 19.29 9.01
CA SER A 169 -0.56 18.09 8.65
C SER A 169 0.34 17.01 8.05
N GLN A 170 1.19 17.40 7.09
CA GLN A 170 2.12 16.49 6.46
C GLN A 170 3.16 15.94 7.46
N THR A 171 3.70 16.76 8.37
CA THR A 171 4.62 16.31 9.42
C THR A 171 3.96 15.28 10.35
N VAL A 172 2.74 15.55 10.83
CA VAL A 172 2.01 14.61 11.71
C VAL A 172 1.73 13.29 10.98
N PHE A 173 1.31 13.36 9.72
CA PHE A 173 1.08 12.17 8.90
C PHE A 173 2.38 11.38 8.67
N THR A 174 3.50 12.05 8.40
CA THR A 174 4.81 11.40 8.25
C THR A 174 5.25 10.73 9.55
N LEU A 175 5.10 11.40 10.71
CA LEU A 175 5.42 10.82 12.01
C LEU A 175 4.56 9.59 12.32
N PHE A 176 3.27 9.63 11.98
CA PHE A 176 2.40 8.47 12.08
C PHE A 176 2.88 7.31 11.20
N CYS A 177 3.25 7.57 9.94
CA CYS A 177 3.79 6.55 9.05
C CYS A 177 5.12 5.99 9.55
N MET A 178 6.01 6.83 10.09
CA MET A 178 7.24 6.41 10.73
C MET A 178 6.97 5.52 11.95
N GLY A 179 6.01 5.90 12.80
CA GLY A 179 5.60 5.10 13.94
C GLY A 179 5.08 3.71 13.54
N LEU A 180 4.26 3.63 12.49
CA LEU A 180 3.81 2.35 11.94
C LEU A 180 4.95 1.54 11.32
N TYR A 181 5.86 2.18 10.60
CA TYR A 181 7.01 1.51 10.00
C TYR A 181 7.94 0.92 11.06
N PHE A 182 8.39 1.74 12.02
CA PHE A 182 9.27 1.28 13.08
C PHE A 182 8.56 0.29 14.02
N GLY A 183 7.31 0.57 14.39
CA GLY A 183 6.52 -0.34 15.23
C GLY A 183 6.29 -1.70 14.56
N GLY A 184 5.96 -1.70 13.25
CA GLY A 184 5.83 -2.91 12.46
C GLY A 184 7.15 -3.66 12.32
N PHE A 185 8.25 -2.96 12.08
CA PHE A 185 9.59 -3.54 12.03
C PHE A 185 9.98 -4.18 13.37
N PHE A 186 9.82 -3.47 14.49
CA PHE A 186 10.10 -4.02 15.82
C PHE A 186 9.19 -5.22 16.16
N GLY A 187 7.90 -5.14 15.81
CA GLY A 187 6.97 -6.25 15.99
C GLY A 187 7.36 -7.48 15.18
N PHE A 188 7.73 -7.29 13.91
CA PHE A 188 8.23 -8.35 13.04
C PHE A 188 9.50 -8.98 13.59
N THR A 189 10.50 -8.17 13.96
CA THR A 189 11.75 -8.66 14.54
C THR A 189 11.49 -9.43 15.82
N ARG A 190 10.64 -8.91 16.72
CA ARG A 190 10.32 -9.62 17.98
C ARG A 190 9.60 -10.94 17.74
N TRP A 191 8.69 -10.99 16.77
CA TRP A 191 7.98 -12.21 16.39
C TRP A 191 8.95 -13.24 15.81
N PHE A 192 9.82 -12.82 14.89
CA PHE A 192 10.86 -13.67 14.32
C PHE A 192 11.81 -14.21 15.41
N THR A 193 12.31 -13.34 16.31
CA THR A 193 13.13 -13.76 17.45
C THR A 193 12.39 -14.77 18.33
N SER A 194 11.11 -14.56 18.61
CA SER A 194 10.31 -15.51 19.39
C SER A 194 10.14 -16.86 18.69
N TYR A 195 10.09 -16.88 17.36
CA TYR A 195 10.06 -18.11 16.58
C TYR A 195 11.41 -18.84 16.67
N THR A 196 12.53 -18.13 16.47
CA THR A 196 13.87 -18.72 16.52
C THR A 196 14.24 -19.22 17.93
N GLU A 197 13.75 -18.56 18.98
CA GLU A 197 13.89 -19.00 20.38
C GLU A 197 13.30 -20.41 20.61
N ARG A 198 12.28 -20.83 19.84
CA ARG A 198 11.72 -22.19 19.92
C ARG A 198 12.69 -23.28 19.46
N PHE A 199 13.67 -22.90 18.64
CA PHE A 199 14.72 -23.78 18.14
C PHE A 199 16.03 -23.64 18.94
N GLY A 200 16.00 -22.93 20.08
CA GLY A 200 17.16 -22.72 20.94
C GLY A 200 18.09 -21.59 20.51
N VAL A 201 17.73 -20.82 19.47
CA VAL A 201 18.50 -19.65 19.02
C VAL A 201 18.28 -18.47 19.98
N GLN A 202 19.36 -17.89 20.49
CA GLN A 202 19.32 -16.75 21.40
C GLN A 202 19.97 -15.51 20.79
N ALA A 203 19.49 -14.33 21.19
CA ALA A 203 20.07 -13.08 20.76
C ALA A 203 21.52 -12.94 21.29
N GLY A 204 22.46 -12.65 20.39
CA GLY A 204 23.88 -12.45 20.74
C GLY A 204 24.75 -13.70 20.62
N MET A 205 24.22 -14.83 20.13
CA MET A 205 25.05 -15.97 19.71
C MET A 205 26.03 -15.54 18.61
N SER A 206 27.26 -16.05 18.69
CA SER A 206 28.21 -15.98 17.59
C SER A 206 27.73 -16.82 16.40
N GLU A 207 28.23 -16.53 15.20
CA GLU A 207 27.85 -17.27 13.98
C GLU A 207 28.14 -18.78 14.11
N ALA A 208 29.26 -19.14 14.73
CA ALA A 208 29.61 -20.54 15.00
C ALA A 208 28.64 -21.24 15.98
N GLU A 209 28.17 -20.53 17.01
CA GLU A 209 27.18 -21.07 17.96
C GLU A 209 25.81 -21.21 17.31
N LEU A 210 25.42 -20.24 16.48
CA LEU A 210 24.19 -20.29 15.70
C LEU A 210 24.22 -21.50 14.77
N ASP A 211 25.25 -21.65 13.96
CA ASP A 211 25.36 -22.74 13.00
C ASP A 211 25.35 -24.13 13.69
N ALA A 212 26.01 -24.25 14.85
CA ALA A 212 25.97 -25.49 15.64
C ALA A 212 24.56 -25.82 16.17
N VAL A 213 23.80 -24.83 16.65
CA VAL A 213 22.40 -25.01 17.09
C VAL A 213 21.50 -25.37 15.92
N LEU A 214 21.70 -24.74 14.76
CA LEU A 214 20.91 -25.00 13.56
C LEU A 214 21.19 -26.39 12.98
N GLU A 215 22.46 -26.78 12.91
CA GLU A 215 22.88 -28.10 12.44
C GLU A 215 22.33 -29.21 13.34
N ALA A 216 22.34 -29.02 14.67
CA ALA A 216 21.74 -29.95 15.62
C ALA A 216 20.22 -30.12 15.42
N GLN A 217 19.55 -29.12 14.85
CA GLN A 217 18.12 -29.15 14.51
C GLN A 217 17.86 -29.59 13.05
N GLY A 218 18.91 -29.88 12.26
CA GLY A 218 18.79 -30.18 10.83
C GLY A 218 18.30 -29.00 9.98
N LEU A 219 18.56 -27.78 10.45
CA LEU A 219 18.13 -26.52 9.84
C LEU A 219 19.31 -25.72 9.32
N THR A 220 19.04 -24.82 8.38
CA THR A 220 19.95 -23.75 7.96
C THR A 220 19.27 -22.42 8.24
N GLN A 221 20.04 -21.32 8.25
CA GLN A 221 19.49 -19.98 8.46
C GLN A 221 18.37 -19.65 7.44
N ASP A 222 18.60 -19.96 6.17
CA ASP A 222 17.60 -19.80 5.10
C ASP A 222 16.35 -20.65 5.34
N ARG A 223 16.54 -21.89 5.79
CA ARG A 223 15.43 -22.81 6.05
C ARG A 223 14.57 -22.34 7.21
N ILE A 224 15.16 -21.74 8.24
CA ILE A 224 14.41 -21.10 9.33
C ILE A 224 13.58 -19.93 8.83
N MET A 225 14.16 -19.08 8.00
CA MET A 225 13.43 -17.95 7.43
C MET A 225 12.25 -18.45 6.58
N ILE A 226 12.48 -19.43 5.71
CA ILE A 226 11.44 -20.04 4.88
C ILE A 226 10.34 -20.67 5.74
N ASN A 227 10.71 -21.42 6.79
CA ASN A 227 9.75 -22.05 7.69
C ASN A 227 8.96 -21.01 8.49
N PHE A 228 9.58 -19.95 8.96
CA PHE A 228 8.89 -18.84 9.62
C PHE A 228 7.82 -18.23 8.70
N PHE A 229 8.18 -17.95 7.44
CA PHE A 229 7.21 -17.44 6.47
C PHE A 229 6.07 -18.46 6.21
N LYS A 230 6.39 -19.74 6.09
CA LYS A 230 5.41 -20.78 5.75
C LYS A 230 4.49 -21.16 6.92
N GLU A 231 5.02 -21.23 8.13
CA GLU A 231 4.32 -21.73 9.30
C GLU A 231 3.62 -20.61 10.06
N GLU A 232 4.34 -19.52 10.35
CA GLU A 232 3.82 -18.42 11.16
C GLU A 232 3.06 -17.42 10.28
N ILE A 233 3.71 -16.88 9.23
CA ILE A 233 3.10 -15.81 8.43
C ILE A 233 1.96 -16.36 7.58
N MET A 234 2.21 -17.40 6.77
CA MET A 234 1.14 -18.01 5.96
C MET A 234 0.10 -18.70 6.83
N GLY A 235 0.49 -19.28 7.98
CA GLY A 235 -0.46 -19.80 8.97
C GLY A 235 -1.40 -18.72 9.50
N ALA A 236 -0.87 -17.55 9.88
CA ALA A 236 -1.66 -16.41 10.32
C ALA A 236 -2.54 -15.85 9.19
N VAL A 237 -2.03 -15.76 7.97
CA VAL A 237 -2.79 -15.33 6.79
C VAL A 237 -3.94 -16.30 6.50
N ASN A 238 -3.69 -17.60 6.54
CA ASN A 238 -4.71 -18.62 6.33
C ASN A 238 -5.76 -18.59 7.45
N TRP A 239 -5.32 -18.52 8.71
CA TRP A 239 -6.23 -18.41 9.84
C TRP A 239 -7.10 -17.16 9.73
N PHE A 240 -6.50 -16.01 9.39
CA PHE A 240 -7.23 -14.77 9.19
C PHE A 240 -8.20 -14.88 8.01
N GLY A 241 -7.74 -15.44 6.89
CA GLY A 241 -8.53 -15.69 5.69
C GLY A 241 -9.75 -16.58 5.93
N HIS A 242 -9.64 -17.58 6.81
CA HIS A 242 -10.76 -18.46 7.14
C HIS A 242 -11.68 -17.90 8.24
N ASN A 243 -11.13 -17.26 9.28
CA ASN A 243 -11.89 -16.94 10.49
C ASN A 243 -12.28 -15.46 10.60
N ALA A 244 -11.53 -14.57 9.96
CA ALA A 244 -11.55 -13.14 10.25
C ALA A 244 -11.60 -12.23 9.00
N TRP A 245 -11.67 -12.78 7.79
CA TRP A 245 -11.69 -11.99 6.55
C TRP A 245 -12.83 -10.97 6.49
N TRP A 246 -13.98 -11.29 7.12
CA TRP A 246 -15.14 -10.41 7.23
C TRP A 246 -14.88 -9.16 8.08
N LEU A 247 -13.83 -9.15 8.93
CA LEU A 247 -13.42 -7.96 9.68
C LEU A 247 -12.81 -6.89 8.78
N VAL A 248 -12.23 -7.26 7.63
CA VAL A 248 -11.62 -6.29 6.70
C VAL A 248 -12.61 -5.21 6.26
N PRO A 249 -13.80 -5.53 5.69
CA PRO A 249 -14.76 -4.51 5.32
C PRO A 249 -15.29 -3.72 6.53
N VAL A 250 -15.40 -4.34 7.71
CA VAL A 250 -15.82 -3.65 8.94
C VAL A 250 -14.77 -2.61 9.38
N ILE A 251 -13.49 -2.98 9.40
CA ILE A 251 -12.38 -2.09 9.77
C ILE A 251 -12.26 -0.97 8.74
N VAL A 252 -12.25 -1.29 7.46
CA VAL A 252 -12.13 -0.30 6.38
C VAL A 252 -13.33 0.65 6.38
N GLY A 253 -14.55 0.12 6.51
CA GLY A 253 -15.78 0.90 6.57
C GLY A 253 -15.84 1.79 7.82
N GLY A 254 -15.52 1.24 8.99
CA GLY A 254 -15.48 1.94 10.26
C GLY A 254 -14.45 3.07 10.27
N MET A 255 -13.23 2.81 9.77
CA MET A 255 -12.18 3.82 9.66
C MET A 255 -12.54 4.91 8.65
N THR A 256 -13.15 4.53 7.52
CA THR A 256 -13.66 5.49 6.52
C THR A 256 -14.73 6.40 7.13
N ALA A 257 -15.70 5.82 7.84
CA ALA A 257 -16.77 6.58 8.51
C ALA A 257 -16.21 7.53 9.58
N LEU A 258 -15.29 7.04 10.43
CA LEU A 258 -14.63 7.87 11.44
C LEU A 258 -13.89 9.05 10.80
N CYS A 259 -13.10 8.80 9.77
CA CYS A 259 -12.35 9.84 9.07
C CYS A 259 -13.29 10.84 8.38
N TYR A 260 -14.41 10.37 7.81
CA TYR A 260 -15.44 11.23 7.23
C TYR A 260 -16.03 12.19 8.27
N PHE A 261 -16.46 11.68 9.43
CA PHE A 261 -17.02 12.52 10.49
C PHE A 261 -16.01 13.52 11.06
N ILE A 262 -14.74 13.11 11.22
CA ILE A 262 -13.65 14.01 11.61
C ILE A 262 -13.47 15.11 10.56
N SER A 263 -13.49 14.77 9.28
CA SER A 263 -13.35 15.72 8.17
C SER A 263 -14.50 16.73 8.14
N VAL A 264 -15.75 16.28 8.28
CA VAL A 264 -16.94 17.15 8.34
C VAL A 264 -16.83 18.10 9.53
N LYS A 265 -16.51 17.59 10.72
CA LYS A 265 -16.33 18.42 11.92
C LYS A 265 -15.18 19.41 11.77
N GLY A 266 -14.08 18.99 11.14
CA GLY A 266 -12.93 19.82 10.81
C GLY A 266 -13.30 20.96 9.88
N LEU A 267 -14.12 20.70 8.85
CA LEU A 267 -14.60 21.73 7.92
C LEU A 267 -15.59 22.70 8.59
N LYS A 268 -16.58 22.19 9.34
CA LYS A 268 -17.55 23.02 10.10
C LYS A 268 -16.86 24.01 11.05
N ARG A 269 -15.81 23.57 11.77
CA ARG A 269 -15.00 24.43 12.65
C ARG A 269 -14.31 25.60 11.92
N ARG A 270 -14.05 25.45 10.62
CA ARG A 270 -13.40 26.49 9.80
C ARG A 270 -14.41 27.51 9.29
N GLY A 271 -15.64 27.09 8.96
CA GLY A 271 -16.70 27.97 8.47
C GLY A 271 -17.30 28.91 9.54
N GLY A 272 -17.20 28.57 10.83
CA GLY A 272 -17.73 29.40 11.93
C GLY A 272 -16.85 30.56 12.39
N ARG A 273 -15.79 30.94 11.64
CA ARG A 273 -14.92 32.09 11.94
C ARG A 273 -14.65 32.96 10.70
N CYS A 274 -15.70 33.20 9.92
CA CYS A 274 -15.74 34.31 8.97
C CYS A 274 -16.62 35.41 9.56
#